data_AF-S7XQE3-F1
#
_entry.id   AF-S7XQE3-F1
#
_cell.length_a   1.000
_cell.length_b   1.000
_cell.length_c   1.000
_cell.angle_alpha   90.00
_cell.angle_beta   90.00
_cell.angle_gamma   90.00
#
_symmetry.space_group_name_H-M   'P 1'
#
loop_
_entity.id
_entity.type
_entity.pdbx_description
1 polymer ?
#
loop_
_entity_poly.entity_id
_entity_poly.type
_entity_poly.pdbx_seq_one_letter_code
_entity_poly.pdbx_strand_id
1 'polypeptide(L)'
;MQENKDNLTIPPSQNITYKQENEELKKIIIKLQQNNSLLETKNNELEQKNTELKQKNTDLEEKINTLKSTDKNILYREKYYKLKNYINGLLGYKIEFSDNEIILLSSYAYDCDDIIKIKTIGDVIQLETTAFLQMYEHEVNEYLAKRCSWPALLAAITLDLESKKTFN
;
A
#
# COMPACT_ATOMS: atom_id res chain seq x y z
N MET A 1 -7.79 3.66 -99.04
CA MET A 1 -7.87 3.79 -97.58
C MET A 1 -9.34 3.98 -97.23
N GLN A 2 -10.04 2.90 -96.87
CA GLN A 2 -11.44 2.95 -96.45
C GLN A 2 -11.49 2.49 -95.00
N GLU A 3 -11.90 3.37 -94.09
CA GLU A 3 -12.14 3.06 -92.69
C GLU A 3 -13.30 2.06 -92.58
N ASN A 4 -13.02 0.84 -92.12
CA ASN A 4 -14.08 -0.06 -91.65
C ASN A 4 -14.25 0.15 -90.15
N LYS A 5 -15.01 1.19 -89.77
CA LYS A 5 -15.57 1.32 -88.42
C LYS A 5 -16.77 0.38 -88.36
N ASP A 6 -16.50 -0.89 -88.06
CA ASP A 6 -17.53 -1.81 -87.60
C ASP A 6 -18.11 -1.25 -86.30
N ASN A 7 -19.17 -0.46 -86.47
CA ASN A 7 -19.93 0.12 -85.38
C ASN A 7 -20.69 -1.04 -84.73
N LEU A 8 -20.06 -1.64 -83.72
CA LEU A 8 -20.61 -2.72 -82.89
C LEU A 8 -21.89 -2.20 -82.21
N THR A 9 -23.00 -2.31 -82.92
CA THR A 9 -24.29 -1.81 -82.46
C THR A 9 -24.86 -2.88 -81.54
N ILE A 10 -24.66 -2.68 -80.23
CA ILE A 10 -25.20 -3.56 -79.19
C ILE A 10 -26.72 -3.63 -79.38
N PRO A 11 -27.32 -4.83 -79.53
CA PRO A 11 -28.76 -4.96 -79.70
C PRO A 11 -29.49 -4.31 -78.51
N PRO A 12 -30.59 -3.57 -78.74
CA PRO A 12 -31.27 -2.79 -77.72
C PRO A 12 -31.63 -3.58 -76.45
N SER A 13 -31.91 -4.88 -76.59
CA SER A 13 -32.18 -5.79 -75.48
C SER A 13 -31.00 -5.97 -74.52
N GLN A 14 -29.77 -6.12 -75.03
CA GLN A 14 -28.57 -6.24 -74.21
C GLN A 14 -28.25 -4.95 -73.45
N ASN A 15 -28.49 -3.79 -74.07
CA ASN A 15 -28.28 -2.50 -73.40
C ASN A 15 -29.25 -2.31 -72.23
N ILE A 16 -30.50 -2.76 -72.37
CA ILE A 16 -31.49 -2.77 -71.28
C ILE A 16 -31.03 -3.68 -70.13
N THR A 17 -30.54 -4.90 -70.44
CA THR A 17 -30.02 -5.85 -69.45
C THR A 17 -28.80 -5.29 -68.70
N TYR A 18 -27.80 -4.75 -69.41
CA TYR A 18 -26.63 -4.13 -68.78
C TYR A 18 -26.97 -2.94 -67.89
N LYS A 19 -28.00 -2.17 -68.26
CA LYS A 19 -28.48 -1.06 -67.44
C LYS A 19 -29.14 -1.56 -66.15
N GLN A 20 -29.89 -2.66 -66.21
CA GLN A 20 -30.51 -3.28 -65.04
C GLN A 20 -29.46 -3.87 -64.08
N GLU A 21 -28.47 -4.62 -64.60
CA GLU A 21 -27.36 -5.18 -63.81
C GLU A 21 -26.53 -4.08 -63.13
N ASN A 22 -26.25 -2.97 -63.82
CA ASN A 22 -25.56 -1.84 -63.23
C ASN A 22 -26.34 -1.18 -62.08
N GLU A 23 -27.67 -1.07 -62.21
CA GLU A 23 -28.51 -0.54 -61.12
C GLU A 23 -28.56 -1.51 -59.92
N GLU A 24 -28.53 -2.83 -60.13
CA GLU A 24 -28.42 -3.81 -59.05
C GLU A 24 -27.05 -3.75 -58.36
N LEU A 25 -25.96 -3.68 -59.12
CA LEU A 25 -24.60 -3.54 -58.58
C LEU A 25 -24.47 -2.26 -57.73
N LYS A 26 -25.03 -1.14 -58.18
CA LYS A 26 -25.06 0.10 -57.37
C LYS A 26 -25.79 -0.10 -56.04
N LYS A 27 -26.93 -0.78 -56.02
CA LYS A 27 -27.67 -1.08 -54.78
C LYS A 27 -26.84 -1.96 -53.83
N ILE A 28 -26.13 -2.96 -54.36
CA ILE A 28 -25.23 -3.81 -53.56
C ILE A 28 -24.09 -2.99 -52.96
N ILE A 29 -23.44 -2.14 -53.75
CA ILE A 29 -22.34 -1.27 -53.29
C ILE A 29 -22.81 -0.36 -52.15
N ILE A 30 -23.98 0.28 -52.29
CA ILE A 30 -24.56 1.14 -51.24
C ILE A 30 -24.79 0.32 -49.96
N LYS A 31 -25.34 -0.89 -50.07
CA LYS A 31 -25.60 -1.75 -48.91
C LYS A 31 -24.32 -2.20 -48.22
N LEU A 32 -23.27 -2.51 -48.98
CA LEU A 32 -21.95 -2.85 -48.43
C LEU A 32 -21.30 -1.67 -47.72
N GLN A 33 -21.39 -0.47 -48.27
CA GLN A 33 -20.89 0.76 -47.64
C GLN A 33 -21.61 1.05 -46.32
N GLN A 34 -22.93 0.89 -46.28
CA GLN A 34 -23.73 1.02 -45.05
C GLN A 34 -23.31 -0.02 -44.00
N ASN A 35 -23.11 -1.28 -44.40
CA ASN A 35 -22.67 -2.33 -43.50
C ASN A 35 -21.27 -2.05 -42.93
N ASN A 36 -20.33 -1.58 -43.76
CA ASN A 36 -18.98 -1.23 -43.30
C ASN A 36 -19.03 -0.08 -42.28
N SER A 37 -19.81 0.96 -42.55
CA SER A 37 -19.97 2.08 -41.60
C SER A 37 -20.59 1.63 -40.26
N LEU A 38 -21.55 0.70 -40.31
CA LEU A 38 -22.13 0.11 -39.09
C LEU A 38 -21.10 -0.73 -38.30
N LEU A 39 -20.27 -1.50 -39.00
CA LEU A 39 -19.21 -2.31 -38.38
C LEU A 39 -18.13 -1.43 -37.74
N GLU A 40 -17.73 -0.35 -38.41
CA GLU A 40 -16.77 0.62 -37.89
C GLU A 40 -17.31 1.30 -36.62
N THR A 41 -18.58 1.70 -36.63
CA THR A 41 -19.25 2.26 -35.45
C THR A 41 -19.24 1.26 -34.28
N LYS A 42 -19.62 0.00 -34.52
CA LYS A 42 -19.58 -1.06 -33.50
C LYS A 42 -18.18 -1.33 -32.98
N ASN A 43 -17.17 -1.27 -33.84
CA ASN A 43 -15.78 -1.49 -33.43
C ASN A 43 -15.32 -0.36 -32.50
N ASN A 44 -15.63 0.89 -32.84
CA ASN A 44 -15.33 2.05 -31.99
C ASN A 44 -16.04 1.96 -30.63
N GLU A 45 -17.31 1.54 -30.59
CA GLU A 45 -18.04 1.30 -29.33
C GLU A 45 -17.39 0.20 -28.48
N LEU A 46 -16.90 -0.87 -29.11
CA LEU A 46 -16.19 -1.95 -28.42
C LEU A 46 -14.84 -1.49 -27.88
N GLU A 47 -14.09 -0.69 -28.63
CA GLU A 47 -12.82 -0.11 -28.20
C GLU A 47 -12.99 0.84 -27.01
N GLN A 48 -14.04 1.67 -27.03
CA GLN A 48 -14.40 2.53 -25.91
C GLN A 48 -14.74 1.69 -24.66
N LYS A 49 -15.61 0.68 -24.79
CA LYS A 49 -15.94 -0.24 -23.69
C LYS A 49 -14.71 -0.97 -23.15
N ASN A 50 -13.80 -1.40 -24.02
CA ASN A 50 -12.57 -2.07 -23.61
C ASN A 50 -11.66 -1.12 -22.81
N THR A 51 -11.58 0.14 -23.23
CA THR A 51 -10.82 1.17 -22.53
C THR A 51 -11.41 1.46 -21.15
N GLU A 52 -12.74 1.60 -21.05
CA GLU A 52 -13.44 1.76 -19.77
C GLU A 52 -13.24 0.57 -18.83
N LEU A 53 -13.28 -0.66 -19.36
CA LEU A 53 -13.04 -1.87 -18.57
C LEU A 53 -11.60 -1.95 -18.06
N LYS A 54 -10.62 -1.59 -18.88
CA LYS A 54 -9.21 -1.50 -18.47
C LYS A 54 -9.04 -0.50 -17.33
N GLN A 55 -9.63 0.68 -17.45
CA GLN A 55 -9.57 1.70 -16.39
C GLN A 55 -10.18 1.18 -15.09
N LYS A 56 -11.38 0.59 -15.14
CA LYS A 56 -12.03 -0.02 -13.97
C LYS A 56 -11.18 -1.11 -13.32
N ASN A 57 -10.48 -1.90 -14.12
CA ASN A 57 -9.62 -2.96 -13.59
C ASN A 57 -8.41 -2.36 -12.84
N THR A 58 -7.76 -1.35 -13.40
CA THR A 58 -6.68 -0.60 -12.73
C THR A 58 -7.16 0.00 -11.40
N ASP A 59 -8.32 0.69 -11.41
CA ASP A 59 -8.88 1.30 -10.20
C ASP A 59 -9.19 0.26 -9.10
N LEU A 60 -9.63 -0.95 -9.49
CA LEU A 60 -9.88 -2.05 -8.57
C LEU A 60 -8.58 -2.64 -8.00
N GLU A 61 -7.55 -2.80 -8.82
CA GLU A 61 -6.24 -3.26 -8.38
C GLU A 61 -5.62 -2.31 -7.34
N GLU A 62 -5.71 -0.99 -7.57
CA GLU A 62 -5.26 0.03 -6.63
C GLU A 62 -6.01 -0.03 -5.28
N LYS A 63 -7.34 -0.20 -5.32
CA LYS A 63 -8.16 -0.38 -4.12
C LYS A 63 -7.77 -1.63 -3.35
N ILE A 64 -7.57 -2.76 -4.03
CA ILE A 64 -7.14 -4.01 -3.41
C ILE A 64 -5.79 -3.85 -2.73
N ASN A 65 -4.83 -3.18 -3.38
CA ASN A 65 -3.51 -2.96 -2.82
C ASN A 65 -3.56 -2.06 -1.57
N THR A 66 -4.38 -1.01 -1.60
CA THR A 66 -4.61 -0.10 -0.47
C THR A 66 -5.28 -0.81 0.71
N LEU A 67 -6.26 -1.68 0.45
CA LEU A 67 -6.89 -2.48 1.50
C LEU A 67 -5.90 -3.46 2.11
N LYS A 68 -5.14 -4.21 1.28
CA LYS A 68 -4.13 -5.15 1.77
C LYS A 68 -3.03 -4.48 2.61
N SER A 69 -2.59 -3.28 2.25
CA SER A 69 -1.59 -2.55 3.04
C SER A 69 -2.18 -2.08 4.37
N THR A 70 -3.43 -1.60 4.35
CA THR A 70 -4.17 -1.21 5.57
C THR A 70 -4.36 -2.40 6.51
N ASP A 71 -4.80 -3.55 6.01
CA ASP A 71 -4.99 -4.78 6.80
C ASP A 71 -3.68 -5.25 7.44
N LYS A 72 -2.58 -5.22 6.68
CA LYS A 72 -1.25 -5.54 7.22
C LYS A 72 -0.87 -4.59 8.35
N ASN A 73 -1.05 -3.28 8.16
CA ASN A 73 -0.73 -2.28 9.18
C ASN A 73 -1.57 -2.47 10.46
N ILE A 74 -2.87 -2.78 10.31
CA ILE A 74 -3.75 -3.11 11.44
C ILE A 74 -3.25 -4.36 12.17
N LEU A 75 -2.94 -5.43 11.44
CA LEU A 75 -2.43 -6.67 12.03
C LEU A 75 -1.11 -6.46 12.78
N TYR A 76 -0.16 -5.70 12.21
CA TYR A 76 1.09 -5.38 12.88
C TYR A 76 0.87 -4.55 14.14
N ARG A 77 -0.02 -3.56 14.07
CA ARG A 77 -0.39 -2.72 15.22
C ARG A 77 -1.01 -3.54 16.35
N GLU A 78 -1.91 -4.47 16.04
CA GLU A 78 -2.50 -5.37 17.04
C GLU A 78 -1.47 -6.29 17.69
N LYS A 79 -0.60 -6.91 16.88
CA LYS A 79 0.50 -7.75 17.40
C LYS A 79 1.45 -6.95 18.28
N TYR A 80 1.78 -5.73 17.88
CA TYR A 80 2.63 -4.82 18.65
C TYR A 80 2.00 -4.47 20.00
N TYR A 81 0.71 -4.09 20.06
CA TYR A 81 0.07 -3.80 21.34
C TYR A 81 -0.04 -5.03 22.25
N LYS A 82 -0.30 -6.21 21.69
CA LYS A 82 -0.29 -7.47 22.48
C LYS A 82 1.09 -7.72 23.08
N LEU A 83 2.14 -7.64 22.26
CA LEU A 83 3.51 -7.81 22.72
C LEU A 83 3.89 -6.76 23.77
N LYS A 84 3.58 -5.48 23.53
CA LYS A 84 3.80 -4.38 24.48
C LYS A 84 3.12 -4.67 25.82
N ASN A 85 1.87 -5.13 25.81
CA ASN A 85 1.16 -5.48 27.04
C ASN A 85 1.78 -6.68 27.77
N TYR A 86 2.22 -7.71 27.04
CA TYR A 86 2.93 -8.83 27.65
C TYR A 86 4.26 -8.40 28.27
N ILE A 87 5.05 -7.58 27.57
CA ILE A 87 6.32 -7.07 28.08
C ILE A 87 6.09 -6.21 29.33
N ASN A 88 5.09 -5.33 29.31
CA ASN A 88 4.76 -4.51 30.49
C ASN A 88 4.41 -5.37 31.71
N GLY A 89 3.60 -6.42 31.53
CA GLY A 89 3.23 -7.33 32.62
C GLY A 89 4.36 -8.24 33.09
N LEU A 90 5.27 -8.64 32.20
CA LEU A 90 6.38 -9.54 32.51
C LEU A 90 7.58 -8.82 33.14
N LEU A 91 7.93 -7.64 32.62
CA LEU A 91 9.11 -6.88 33.06
C LEU A 91 8.77 -5.79 34.07
N GLY A 92 7.49 -5.45 34.23
CA GLY A 92 7.07 -4.37 35.12
C GLY A 92 7.35 -2.97 34.57
N TYR A 93 7.76 -2.81 33.32
CA TYR A 93 8.03 -1.50 32.70
C TYR A 93 7.08 -1.22 31.54
N LYS A 94 6.42 -0.07 31.56
CA LYS A 94 5.77 0.49 30.39
C LYS A 94 6.83 1.12 29.49
N ILE A 95 6.93 0.62 28.26
CA ILE A 95 7.93 1.09 27.29
C ILE A 95 7.27 2.03 26.28
N GLU A 96 7.83 3.22 26.12
CA GLU A 96 7.45 4.21 25.12
C GLU A 96 8.62 4.50 24.18
N PHE A 97 8.36 4.41 22.88
CA PHE A 97 9.34 4.65 21.83
C PHE A 97 9.00 5.97 21.13
N SER A 98 10.01 6.81 20.97
CA SER A 98 10.04 7.98 20.09
C SER A 98 11.22 7.82 19.13
N ASP A 99 11.33 8.70 18.13
CA ASP A 99 12.34 8.55 17.05
C ASP A 99 13.77 8.36 17.59
N ASN A 100 14.14 9.11 18.63
CA ASN A 100 15.50 9.10 19.20
C ASN A 100 15.53 8.75 20.71
N GLU A 101 14.41 8.33 21.28
CA GLU A 101 14.28 8.11 22.73
C GLU A 101 13.46 6.86 23.04
N ILE A 102 13.90 6.10 24.03
CA ILE A 102 13.16 5.03 24.68
C ILE A 102 12.96 5.44 26.13
N ILE A 103 11.71 5.46 26.56
CA ILE A 103 11.33 5.79 27.93
C ILE A 103 10.76 4.53 28.59
N LEU A 104 11.34 4.14 29.72
CA LEU A 104 10.85 3.06 30.56
C LEU A 104 10.24 3.68 31.81
N LEU A 105 8.94 3.46 32.00
CA LEU A 105 8.22 3.84 33.21
C LEU A 105 7.97 2.58 34.02
N SER A 106 8.50 2.52 35.25
CA SER A 106 8.25 1.39 36.14
C SER A 106 6.77 1.37 36.56
N SER A 107 6.17 0.19 36.62
CA SER A 107 4.83 -0.02 37.19
C SER A 107 4.81 0.20 38.71
N TYR A 108 5.99 0.21 39.31
CA TYR A 108 6.24 0.48 40.73
C TYR A 108 6.72 1.91 40.98
N ALA A 109 6.80 2.76 39.95
CA ALA A 109 7.09 4.19 40.10
C ALA A 109 6.13 4.86 41.10
N TYR A 110 6.65 5.85 41.83
CA TYR A 110 5.88 6.67 42.76
C TYR A 110 5.36 7.93 42.11
N ASP A 111 6.17 8.50 41.20
CA ASP A 111 5.85 9.67 40.41
C ASP A 111 5.86 9.32 38.90
N CYS A 112 5.08 10.05 38.10
CA CYS A 112 5.16 9.93 36.64
C CYS A 112 6.50 10.40 36.07
N ASP A 113 7.30 11.11 36.86
CA ASP A 113 8.66 11.56 36.52
C ASP A 113 9.75 10.53 36.88
N ASP A 114 9.41 9.41 37.55
CA ASP A 114 10.31 8.29 37.86
C ASP A 114 10.58 7.43 36.61
N ILE A 115 11.25 8.05 35.63
CA ILE A 115 11.49 7.46 34.31
C ILE A 115 12.95 7.15 34.08
N ILE A 116 13.20 6.04 33.38
CA ILE A 116 14.50 5.71 32.81
C ILE A 116 14.44 6.13 31.35
N LYS A 117 15.24 7.12 30.98
CA LYS A 117 15.31 7.64 29.61
C LYS A 117 16.57 7.17 28.93
N ILE A 118 16.43 6.67 27.71
CA ILE A 118 17.52 6.13 26.89
C ILE A 118 17.47 6.85 25.54
N LYS A 119 18.59 7.42 25.10
CA LYS A 119 18.71 7.99 23.75
C LYS A 119 19.24 6.95 22.78
N THR A 120 18.67 6.93 21.59
CA THR A 120 19.17 6.15 20.45
C THR A 120 19.92 7.07 19.50
N ILE A 121 21.23 6.86 19.36
CA ILE A 121 22.09 7.58 18.43
C ILE A 121 22.58 6.57 17.39
N GLY A 122 21.85 6.48 16.28
CA GLY A 122 22.02 5.38 15.33
C GLY A 122 21.68 4.04 15.99
N ASP A 123 22.61 3.10 15.96
CA ASP A 123 22.46 1.77 16.59
C ASP A 123 22.93 1.74 18.06
N VAL A 124 23.44 2.86 18.59
CA VAL A 124 23.93 2.94 19.97
C VAL A 124 22.84 3.46 20.89
N ILE A 125 22.63 2.76 22.01
CA ILE A 125 21.78 3.22 23.10
C ILE A 125 22.62 3.83 24.22
N GLN A 126 22.18 4.98 24.73
CA GLN A 126 22.84 5.69 25.81
C GLN A 126 21.82 6.04 26.90
N LEU A 127 22.15 5.72 28.15
CA LEU A 127 21.35 6.15 29.30
C LEU A 127 21.44 7.67 29.46
N GLU A 128 20.31 8.34 29.56
CA GLU A 128 20.24 9.75 29.95
C GLU A 128 20.06 9.83 31.46
N THR A 129 20.95 10.58 32.13
CA THR A 129 20.86 10.80 33.58
C THR A 129 19.66 11.67 33.91
N THR A 130 18.68 11.10 34.63
CA THR A 130 17.53 11.80 35.21
C THR A 130 17.71 11.96 36.72
N ALA A 131 16.93 12.84 37.36
CA ALA A 131 16.93 12.97 38.82
C ALA A 131 16.62 11.63 39.51
N PHE A 132 15.69 10.86 38.95
CA PHE A 132 15.38 9.50 39.38
C PHE A 132 16.60 8.58 39.31
N LEU A 133 17.32 8.56 38.17
CA LEU A 133 18.49 7.69 37.99
C LEU A 133 19.69 8.07 38.85
N GLN A 134 19.79 9.34 39.29
CA GLN A 134 20.82 9.74 40.25
C GLN A 134 20.69 8.99 41.58
N MET A 135 19.47 8.58 41.97
CA MET A 135 19.24 7.75 43.16
C MET A 135 19.80 6.32 43.02
N TYR A 136 20.07 5.88 41.79
CA TYR A 136 20.60 4.56 41.44
C TYR A 136 21.98 4.64 40.80
N GLU A 137 22.75 5.70 41.08
CA GLU A 137 24.08 5.91 40.49
C GLU A 137 25.02 4.72 40.73
N HIS A 138 24.94 4.10 41.90
CA HIS A 138 25.72 2.91 42.23
C HIS A 138 25.37 1.74 41.31
N GLU A 139 24.09 1.42 41.14
CA GLU A 139 23.58 0.34 40.30
C GLU A 139 23.87 0.61 38.81
N VAL A 140 23.71 1.85 38.36
CA VAL A 140 24.05 2.28 37.00
C VAL A 140 25.53 2.03 36.72
N ASN A 141 26.41 2.43 37.63
CA ASN A 141 27.84 2.21 37.49
C ASN A 141 28.19 0.71 37.53
N GLU A 142 27.64 -0.05 38.48
CA GLU A 142 27.94 -1.47 38.64
C GLU A 142 27.43 -2.31 37.47
N TYR A 143 26.22 -2.04 36.98
CA TYR A 143 25.59 -2.88 35.96
C TYR A 143 25.79 -2.39 34.54
N LEU A 144 25.73 -1.08 34.27
CA LEU A 144 25.94 -0.58 32.91
C LEU A 144 27.40 -0.24 32.62
N ALA A 145 28.05 0.55 33.47
CA ALA A 145 29.42 1.01 33.16
C ALA A 145 30.45 -0.12 33.24
N LYS A 146 30.35 -1.00 34.25
CA LYS A 146 31.29 -2.12 34.41
C LYS A 146 30.90 -3.38 33.64
N ARG A 147 29.60 -3.65 33.48
CA ARG A 147 29.10 -4.95 32.98
C ARG A 147 28.23 -4.86 31.74
N CYS A 148 27.87 -3.66 31.29
CA CYS A 148 27.01 -3.41 30.13
C CYS A 148 25.68 -4.21 30.15
N SER A 149 25.08 -4.40 31.33
CA SER A 149 23.91 -5.26 31.54
C SER A 149 22.67 -4.44 31.91
N TRP A 150 21.85 -4.14 30.91
CA TRP A 150 20.53 -3.54 31.10
C TRP A 150 19.57 -4.40 31.93
N PRO A 151 19.48 -5.72 31.72
CA PRO A 151 18.59 -6.56 32.52
C PRO A 151 18.94 -6.51 34.01
N ALA A 152 20.25 -6.50 34.35
CA ALA A 152 20.68 -6.42 35.74
C ALA A 152 20.32 -5.08 36.39
N LEU A 153 20.52 -3.96 35.68
CA LEU A 153 20.10 -2.65 36.17
C LEU A 153 18.58 -2.59 36.40
N LEU A 154 17.79 -2.98 35.40
CA LEU A 154 16.33 -2.92 35.48
C LEU A 154 15.80 -3.83 36.59
N ALA A 155 16.36 -5.02 36.77
CA ALA A 155 15.99 -5.91 37.86
C ALA A 155 16.29 -5.28 39.24
N ALA A 156 17.48 -4.67 39.40
CA ALA A 156 17.86 -4.03 40.66
C ALA A 156 16.91 -2.87 41.01
N ILE A 157 16.61 -1.99 40.04
CA ILE A 157 15.67 -0.88 40.23
C ILE A 157 14.26 -1.41 40.54
N THR A 158 13.80 -2.45 39.84
CA THR A 158 12.46 -3.03 40.05
C THR A 158 12.31 -3.57 41.46
N LEU A 159 13.27 -4.38 41.94
CA LEU A 159 13.23 -4.99 43.26
C LEU A 159 13.27 -3.93 44.38
N ASP A 160 14.08 -2.89 44.21
CA ASP A 160 14.14 -1.79 45.17
C ASP A 160 12.82 -1.01 45.22
N LEU A 161 12.25 -0.61 44.07
CA LEU A 161 10.96 0.07 44.00
C LEU A 161 9.82 -0.77 44.60
N GLU A 162 9.75 -2.06 44.26
CA GLU A 162 8.74 -2.98 44.79
C GLU A 162 8.86 -3.13 46.31
N SER A 163 10.08 -3.25 46.84
CA SER A 163 10.32 -3.34 48.27
C SER A 163 9.84 -2.07 48.99
N LYS A 164 10.23 -0.89 48.51
CA LYS A 164 9.81 0.39 49.08
C LYS A 164 8.29 0.55 49.06
N LYS A 165 7.59 -0.03 48.07
CA LYS A 165 6.14 0.12 47.90
C LYS A 165 5.35 -0.82 48.80
N THR A 166 5.95 -1.95 49.17
CA THR A 166 5.33 -2.97 50.02
C THR A 166 5.51 -2.69 51.51
N PHE A 167 6.59 -2.00 51.90
CA PHE A 167 6.94 -1.74 53.30
C PHE A 167 6.69 -0.30 53.78
N ASN A 168 6.04 0.54 52.95
CA ASN A 168 5.55 1.88 53.31
C ASN A 168 4.04 1.89 53.56
#